data_AF-A0A821QWB8-F1
#
_entry.id   AF-A0A821QWB8-F1
#
_cell.length_a   1.000
_cell.length_b   1.000
_cell.length_c   1.000
_cell.angle_alpha   90.00
_cell.angle_beta   90.00
_cell.angle_gamma   90.00
#
_symmetry.space_group_name_H-M   'P 1'
#
loop_
_entity.id
_entity.type
_entity.pdbx_description
1 polymer ?
#
loop_
_entity_poly.entity_id
_entity_poly.type
_entity_poly.pdbx_seq_one_letter_code
_entity_poly.pdbx_strand_id
1 'polypeptide(L)'
;NTPAIVFIDELDAIAPKREKTHSEVERRILSQLSTLMDGLKQRSGVIVMAATNRLDSIDPALRRFGRFDREVYIGIPDAVGRLEILRIHTKNMKLAD
;
A
#
# COMPACT_ATOMS: atom_id res chain seq x y z
N ASN A 1 13.68 5.40 -16.94
CA ASN A 1 13.34 6.14 -15.71
C ASN A 1 13.57 5.24 -14.50
N THR A 2 14.80 5.24 -13.99
CA THR A 2 15.22 4.66 -12.70
C THR A 2 16.28 5.60 -12.13
N PRO A 3 16.37 5.77 -10.80
CA PRO A 3 15.59 5.13 -9.73
C PRO A 3 14.15 5.68 -9.62
N ALA A 4 13.21 4.86 -9.14
CA ALA A 4 11.81 5.26 -8.97
C ALA A 4 11.11 4.54 -7.81
N ILE A 5 10.12 5.20 -7.20
CA ILE A 5 9.18 4.60 -6.26
C ILE A 5 7.79 4.66 -6.87
N VAL A 6 7.09 3.53 -6.89
CA VAL A 6 5.67 3.44 -7.27
C VAL A 6 4.88 3.25 -5.99
N PHE A 7 3.94 4.14 -5.72
CA PHE A 7 3.04 4.03 -4.57
C PHE A 7 1.61 3.75 -5.04
N ILE A 8 1.00 2.69 -4.52
CA ILE A 8 -0.38 2.30 -4.80
C ILE A 8 -1.20 2.47 -3.52
N ASP A 9 -2.04 3.49 -3.49
CA ASP A 9 -3.00 3.64 -2.39
C ASP A 9 -4.24 2.78 -2.61
N GLU A 10 -4.95 2.45 -1.53
CA GLU A 10 -6.17 1.62 -1.53
C GLU A 10 -6.01 0.34 -2.36
N LEU A 11 -4.95 -0.42 -2.11
CA LEU A 11 -4.65 -1.65 -2.85
C LEU A 11 -5.84 -2.63 -2.86
N ASP A 12 -6.65 -2.65 -1.81
CA ASP A 12 -7.85 -3.49 -1.71
C ASP A 12 -8.93 -3.19 -2.74
N ALA A 13 -8.93 -1.99 -3.35
CA ALA A 13 -9.84 -1.64 -4.42
C ALA A 13 -9.52 -2.35 -5.75
N ILE A 14 -8.23 -2.59 -6.02
CA ILE A 14 -7.77 -3.18 -7.30
C ILE A 14 -7.26 -4.61 -7.14
N ALA A 15 -7.06 -5.06 -5.91
CA ALA A 15 -6.51 -6.37 -5.60
C ALA A 15 -7.28 -7.19 -4.54
N PRO A 16 -8.61 -7.30 -4.63
CA PRO A 16 -9.38 -8.11 -3.69
C PRO A 16 -9.11 -9.61 -3.85
N LYS A 17 -9.45 -10.41 -2.83
CA LYS A 17 -9.47 -11.87 -2.89
C LYS A 17 -10.36 -12.35 -4.05
N ARG A 18 -9.84 -13.29 -4.84
CA ARG A 18 -10.50 -13.86 -6.04
C ARG A 18 -11.91 -14.40 -5.79
N GLU A 19 -12.16 -14.93 -4.60
CA GLU A 19 -13.48 -15.45 -4.19
C GLU A 19 -14.55 -14.36 -4.10
N LYS A 20 -14.14 -13.12 -3.80
CA LYS A 20 -15.01 -11.93 -3.76
C LYS A 20 -15.09 -11.21 -5.10
N THR A 21 -14.33 -11.66 -6.09
CA THR A 21 -14.20 -11.05 -7.41
C THR A 21 -15.17 -11.73 -8.38
N HIS A 22 -16.32 -11.10 -8.60
CA HIS A 22 -17.34 -11.58 -9.54
C HIS A 22 -17.10 -11.09 -10.97
N SER A 23 -16.38 -9.97 -11.14
CA SER A 23 -16.09 -9.38 -12.45
C SER A 23 -14.84 -9.97 -13.08
N GLU A 24 -14.93 -10.39 -14.35
CA GLU A 24 -13.75 -10.80 -15.13
C GLU A 24 -12.73 -9.67 -15.29
N VAL A 25 -13.20 -8.41 -15.32
CA VAL A 25 -12.36 -7.23 -15.43
C VAL A 25 -11.46 -7.09 -14.21
N GLU A 26 -12.00 -7.27 -13.00
CA GLU A 26 -11.23 -7.21 -11.76
C GLU A 26 -10.19 -8.34 -11.69
N ARG A 27 -10.54 -9.56 -12.11
CA ARG A 27 -9.59 -10.68 -12.19
C ARG A 27 -8.45 -10.40 -13.18
N ARG A 28 -8.75 -9.72 -14.28
CA ARG A 28 -7.74 -9.31 -15.27
C ARG A 28 -6.80 -8.26 -14.69
N ILE A 29 -7.31 -7.28 -13.96
CA ILE A 29 -6.49 -6.25 -13.28
C ILE A 29 -5.53 -6.91 -12.28
N LEU A 30 -6.03 -7.80 -11.43
CA LEU A 30 -5.23 -8.60 -10.49
C LEU A 30 -4.09 -9.37 -11.19
N SER A 31 -4.42 -10.06 -12.28
CA SER A 31 -3.46 -10.84 -13.07
C SER A 31 -2.39 -9.96 -13.71
N GLN A 32 -2.79 -8.78 -14.21
CA GLN A 32 -1.87 -7.81 -14.78
C GLN A 32 -0.94 -7.24 -13.70
N LEU A 33 -1.46 -6.86 -12.54
CA LEU A 33 -0.66 -6.35 -11.42
C LEU A 33 0.37 -7.40 -10.98
N SER A 34 -0.05 -8.66 -10.82
CA SER A 34 0.85 -9.76 -10.50
C SER A 34 1.98 -9.91 -11.53
N THR A 35 1.67 -9.80 -12.81
CA THR A 35 2.64 -9.92 -13.90
C THR A 35 3.63 -8.76 -13.90
N LEU A 36 3.15 -7.54 -13.66
CA LEU A 36 3.99 -6.35 -13.53
C LEU A 36 4.97 -6.49 -12.36
N MET A 37 4.51 -6.96 -11.20
CA MET A 37 5.36 -7.19 -10.03
C MET A 37 6.44 -8.25 -10.28
N ASP A 38 6.10 -9.35 -10.95
CA ASP A 38 7.08 -10.38 -11.29
C ASP A 38 8.15 -9.86 -12.28
N GLY A 39 7.76 -8.98 -13.22
CA GLY A 39 8.68 -8.32 -14.14
C GLY A 39 9.61 -7.28 -13.50
N LEU A 40 9.23 -6.70 -12.35
CA LEU A 40 10.04 -5.71 -11.63
C LEU A 40 11.20 -6.33 -10.86
N LYS A 41 11.13 -7.62 -10.48
CA LYS A 41 12.23 -8.30 -9.77
C LYS A 41 13.57 -8.27 -10.53
N GLN A 42 13.51 -8.22 -11.86
CA GLN A 42 14.69 -8.19 -12.73
C GLN A 42 15.23 -6.76 -12.96
N ARG A 43 14.46 -5.72 -12.60
CA ARG A 43 14.82 -4.32 -12.84
C ARG A 43 15.37 -3.68 -11.57
N SER A 44 16.69 -3.50 -11.51
CA SER A 44 17.34 -2.77 -10.42
C SER A 44 16.90 -1.30 -10.42
N GLY A 45 16.39 -0.82 -9.29
CA GLY A 45 16.12 0.60 -9.05
C GLY A 45 14.64 1.02 -9.03
N VAL A 46 13.68 0.09 -9.01
CA VAL A 46 12.26 0.41 -8.74
C VAL A 46 11.82 -0.25 -7.43
N ILE A 47 11.24 0.53 -6.54
CA ILE A 47 10.58 0.04 -5.32
C ILE A 47 9.07 0.25 -5.47
N VAL A 48 8.28 -0.78 -5.17
CA VAL A 48 6.82 -0.67 -5.15
C VAL A 48 6.35 -0.70 -3.70
N MET A 49 5.62 0.34 -3.31
CA MET A 49 4.95 0.47 -2.03
C MET A 49 3.43 0.46 -2.25
N ALA A 50 2.69 -0.08 -1.29
CA ALA A 50 1.25 -0.06 -1.33
C ALA A 50 0.65 0.15 0.07
N ALA A 51 -0.53 0.77 0.12
CA ALA A 51 -1.31 0.96 1.34
C ALA A 51 -2.67 0.27 1.23
N THR A 52 -3.16 -0.26 2.35
CA THR A 52 -4.51 -0.83 2.46
C THR A 52 -5.00 -0.73 3.89
N ASN A 53 -6.29 -0.48 4.05
CA ASN A 53 -6.97 -0.55 5.35
C ASN A 53 -7.50 -1.95 5.65
N ARG A 54 -7.41 -2.89 4.69
CA ARG A 54 -8.06 -4.20 4.73
C ARG A 54 -7.10 -5.29 4.25
N LEU A 55 -6.02 -5.54 4.99
CA LEU A 55 -5.00 -6.55 4.66
C LEU A 55 -5.60 -7.94 4.35
N ASP A 56 -6.61 -8.37 5.11
CA ASP A 56 -7.29 -9.66 4.92
C ASP A 56 -8.12 -9.75 3.64
N SER A 57 -8.36 -8.63 2.97
CA SER A 57 -9.10 -8.57 1.72
C SER A 57 -8.20 -8.69 0.48
N ILE A 58 -6.88 -8.55 0.64
CA ILE A 58 -5.91 -8.61 -0.46
C ILE A 58 -5.70 -10.06 -0.95
N ASP A 59 -5.56 -10.24 -2.27
CA ASP A 59 -5.17 -11.53 -2.87
C ASP A 59 -3.83 -12.03 -2.28
N PRO A 60 -3.80 -13.20 -1.60
CA PRO A 60 -2.57 -13.75 -1.02
C PRO A 60 -1.43 -13.96 -2.02
N ALA A 61 -1.73 -14.09 -3.32
CA ALA A 61 -0.71 -14.20 -4.35
C ALA A 61 0.19 -12.95 -4.40
N LEU A 62 -0.34 -11.76 -4.12
CA LEU A 62 0.44 -10.52 -4.14
C LEU A 62 1.37 -10.37 -2.92
N ARG A 63 1.11 -11.12 -1.85
CA ARG A 63 1.93 -11.14 -0.61
C ARG A 63 3.02 -12.21 -0.62
N ARG A 64 3.19 -12.93 -1.73
CA ARG A 64 4.22 -13.96 -1.88
C ARG A 64 5.60 -13.33 -2.10
N PHE A 65 6.65 -14.10 -1.81
CA PHE A 65 8.05 -13.70 -1.94
C PHE A 65 8.37 -13.00 -3.28
N GLY A 66 9.03 -11.85 -3.19
CA GLY A 66 9.41 -10.97 -4.29
C GLY A 66 8.27 -10.11 -4.87
N ARG A 67 7.10 -10.06 -4.25
CA ARG A 67 6.04 -9.09 -4.55
C ARG A 67 5.90 -8.12 -3.37
N PHE A 68 4.78 -8.09 -2.67
CA PHE A 68 4.66 -7.41 -1.38
C PHE A 68 5.04 -8.36 -0.25
N ASP A 69 6.33 -8.69 -0.15
CA ASP A 69 6.85 -9.64 0.84
C ASP A 69 7.33 -8.98 2.15
N ARG A 70 7.19 -7.65 2.24
CA ARG A 70 7.42 -6.85 3.44
C ARG A 70 6.16 -6.07 3.80
N GLU A 71 5.81 -6.12 5.07
CA GLU A 71 4.63 -5.45 5.61
C GLU A 71 5.06 -4.50 6.72
N VAL A 72 4.53 -3.27 6.68
CA VAL A 72 4.72 -2.26 7.72
C VAL A 72 3.34 -1.92 8.27
N TYR A 73 3.11 -2.24 9.54
CA TYR A 73 1.86 -1.92 10.21
C TYR A 73 1.85 -0.46 10.66
N ILE A 74 0.87 0.31 10.20
CA ILE A 74 0.60 1.67 10.66
C ILE A 74 -0.59 1.62 11.63
N GLY A 75 -0.26 1.66 12.92
CA GLY A 75 -1.24 1.53 14.00
C GLY A 75 -1.82 2.86 14.48
N ILE A 76 -2.72 2.76 15.46
CA ILE A 76 -3.27 3.92 16.16
C ILE A 76 -2.16 4.56 17.01
N PRO A 77 -1.94 5.88 16.95
CA PRO A 77 -0.90 6.55 17.71
C PRO A 77 -1.19 6.53 19.23
N ASP A 78 -0.14 6.34 20.01
CA ASP A 78 -0.18 6.44 21.47
C ASP A 78 -0.25 7.90 21.95
N ALA A 79 -0.15 8.15 23.25
CA ALA A 79 -0.23 9.50 23.79
C ALA A 79 0.89 10.41 23.26
N VAL A 80 2.10 9.87 23.07
CA VAL A 80 3.26 10.61 22.54
C VAL A 80 3.04 10.93 21.07
N GLY A 81 2.66 9.93 20.26
CA GLY A 81 2.36 10.09 18.84
C GLY A 81 1.20 11.05 18.60
N ARG A 82 0.14 10.99 19.41
CA ARG A 82 -0.98 11.96 19.32
C ARG A 82 -0.51 13.40 19.60
N LEU A 83 0.34 13.59 20.60
CA LEU A 83 0.91 14.90 20.91
C LEU A 83 1.77 15.43 19.75
N GLU A 84 2.56 14.57 19.11
CA GLU A 84 3.36 14.94 17.94
C GLU A 84 2.47 15.32 16.74
N ILE A 85 1.45 14.52 16.45
CA ILE A 85 0.46 14.83 15.40
C ILE A 85 -0.17 16.20 15.67
N LEU A 86 -0.63 16.46 16.89
CA LEU A 86 -1.20 17.74 17.28
C LEU A 86 -0.19 18.88 17.06
N ARG A 87 1.04 18.74 17.52
CA ARG A 87 2.11 19.75 17.32
C ARG A 87 2.37 20.02 15.85
N ILE A 88 2.41 19.00 15.00
CA ILE A 88 2.61 19.15 13.55
C ILE A 88 1.46 19.95 12.93
N HIS A 89 0.22 19.65 13.30
CA HIS A 89 -0.96 20.31 12.75
C HIS A 89 -1.19 21.72 13.31
N THR A 90 -0.72 22.03 14.52
CA THR A 90 -0.87 23.35 15.15
C THR A 90 0.36 24.25 15.01
N LYS A 91 1.45 23.78 14.39
CA LYS A 91 2.71 24.53 14.26
C LYS A 91 2.59 25.95 13.69
N ASN A 92 1.60 26.18 12.81
CA ASN A 92 1.36 27.46 12.13
C ASN A 92 0.06 28.13 12.62
N MET A 93 -0.56 27.61 13.66
CA MET A 93 -1.81 28.11 14.21
C MET A 93 -1.50 29.01 15.40
N LYS A 94 -2.14 30.18 15.49
CA LYS A 94 -2.17 30.94 16.74
C LYS A 94 -3.05 30.20 17.73
N LEU A 95 -2.44 29.57 18.74
CA LEU A 95 -3.14 28.79 19.75
C LEU A 95 -3.47 29.59 21.02
N ALA A 96 -2.96 30.81 21.11
CA ALA A 96 -3.33 31.88 22.04
C ALA A 96 -2.77 33.19 21.43
N ASP A 97 -3.14 34.34 21.99
CA ASP A 97 -2.61 35.65 21.57
C ASP A 97 -1.08 35.73 21.62
#